data_AF-T1ARU7-F1
#
_entry.id   AF-T1ARU7-F1
#
_cell.length_a   1.000
_cell.length_b   1.000
_cell.length_c   1.000
_cell.angle_alpha   90.00
_cell.angle_beta   90.00
_cell.angle_gamma   90.00
#
_symmetry.space_group_name_H-M   'P 1'
#
loop_
_entity.id
_entity.type
_entity.pdbx_description
1 polymer ?
#
loop_
_entity_poly.entity_id
_entity_poly.type
_entity_poly.pdbx_seq_one_letter_code
_entity_poly.pdbx_strand_id
1 'polypeptide(L)' 'MTRAALRIGTRASALALWQARHIRALIGALPGAPGVELVPITTSGDLQT' A
#
# COMPACT_ATOMS: atom_id res chain seq x y z
N MET A 1 17.95 -15.05 -6.26
CA MET A 1 18.03 -13.84 -5.43
C MET A 1 16.62 -13.48 -4.95
N THR A 2 16.40 -13.37 -3.64
CA THR A 2 15.10 -13.00 -3.08
C THR A 2 14.93 -11.49 -3.21
N ARG A 3 13.87 -11.05 -3.90
CA ARG A 3 13.58 -9.61 -4.08
C ARG A 3 12.95 -9.07 -2.78
N ALA A 4 13.48 -7.96 -2.27
CA ALA A 4 12.89 -7.29 -1.11
C ALA A 4 11.42 -6.91 -1.39
N ALA A 5 10.57 -6.97 -0.35
CA ALA A 5 9.16 -6.61 -0.47
C ALA A 5 9.00 -5.11 -0.82
N LEU A 6 8.07 -4.81 -1.73
CA LEU A 6 7.67 -3.45 -2.05
C LEU A 6 6.75 -2.93 -0.94
N ARG A 7 7.11 -1.81 -0.32
CA ARG A 7 6.35 -1.19 0.77
C ARG A 7 5.55 0.00 0.22
N ILE A 8 4.24 -0.01 0.39
CA ILE A 8 3.34 1.05 -0.06
C ILE A 8 2.87 1.82 1.17
N GLY A 9 3.32 3.07 1.29
CA GLY A 9 2.77 4.02 2.25
C GLY A 9 1.37 4.47 1.84
N THR A 10 0.41 4.46 2.76
CA THR A 10 -0.96 4.95 2.50
C THR A 10 -1.57 5.59 3.75
N ARG A 11 -2.53 6.52 3.59
CA ARG A 11 -3.32 7.03 4.72
C ARG A 11 -4.18 5.91 5.31
N ALA A 12 -4.57 6.05 6.58
CA ALA A 12 -5.39 5.05 7.27
C ALA A 12 -6.90 5.15 7.01
N SER A 13 -7.36 6.11 6.20
CA SER A 13 -8.78 6.24 5.87
C SER A 13 -9.28 5.05 5.03
N ALA A 14 -10.58 4.74 5.14
CA ALA A 14 -11.18 3.59 4.45
C ALA A 14 -10.97 3.62 2.93
N LEU A 15 -11.11 4.80 2.31
CA LEU A 15 -10.87 4.99 0.88
C LEU A 15 -9.40 4.78 0.51
N ALA A 16 -8.46 5.34 1.27
CA ALA A 16 -7.03 5.20 1.01
C ALA A 16 -6.56 3.74 1.15
N LEU A 17 -7.09 3.02 2.13
CA LEU A 17 -6.83 1.58 2.29
C LEU A 17 -7.43 0.76 1.15
N TRP A 18 -8.62 1.12 0.65
CA TRP A 18 -9.20 0.46 -0.53
C TRP A 18 -8.33 0.66 -1.77
N GLN A 19 -7.89 1.89 -2.03
CA GLN A 19 -6.98 2.23 -3.13
C GLN A 19 -5.66 1.44 -3.02
N ALA A 20 -5.06 1.39 -1.84
CA ALA A 20 -3.81 0.67 -1.61
C ALA A 20 -3.96 -0.85 -1.81
N ARG A 21 -5.07 -1.44 -1.37
CA ARG A 21 -5.38 -2.86 -1.64
C ARG A 21 -5.59 -3.13 -3.13
N HIS A 22 -6.27 -2.23 -3.84
CA HIS A 22 -6.47 -2.34 -5.28
C HIS A 22 -5.12 -2.35 -6.02
N ILE A 23 -4.22 -1.41 -5.70
CA ILE A 23 -2.88 -1.37 -6.28
C ILE A 23 -2.06 -2.63 -5.93
N ARG A 24 -2.12 -3.11 -4.67
CA ARG A 24 -1.48 -4.38 -4.28
C ARG A 24 -1.94 -5.55 -5.15
N ALA A 25 -3.24 -5.65 -5.42
CA ALA A 25 -3.79 -6.72 -6.25
C ALA A 25 -3.29 -6.63 -7.71
N LEU A 26 -3.25 -5.43 -8.28
CA LEU A 26 -2.72 -5.20 -9.63
C LEU A 26 -1.23 -5.55 -9.73
N ILE A 27 -0.42 -5.15 -8.75
CA ILE A 27 1.01 -5.49 -8.71
C ILE A 27 1.18 -7.01 -8.59
N GLY A 28 0.41 -7.66 -7.72
CA GLY A 28 0.48 -9.12 -7.54
C GLY A 28 0.10 -9.94 -8.78
N ALA A 29 -0.62 -9.34 -9.73
CA ALA A 29 -0.95 -9.99 -11.00
C ALA A 29 0.19 -9.93 -12.04
N LEU A 30 1.24 -9.14 -11.81
CA LEU A 30 2.36 -9.00 -12.74
C LEU A 30 3.33 -10.19 -12.63
N PRO A 31 3.85 -10.72 -13.76
CA PRO A 31 4.88 -11.75 -13.73
C PRO A 31 6.12 -11.30 -12.95
N GLY A 32 6.55 -12.09 -11.97
CA GLY A 32 7.73 -11.79 -11.15
C GLY A 32 7.56 -10.61 -10.17
N ALA A 33 6.31 -10.24 -9.86
CA ALA A 33 6.03 -9.20 -8.88
C ALA A 33 6.65 -9.50 -7.50
N PRO A 34 7.16 -8.49 -6.79
CA PRO A 34 7.61 -8.66 -5.43
C PRO A 34 6.39 -8.82 -4.51
N GLY A 35 6.60 -9.38 -3.31
CA GLY A 35 5.63 -9.25 -2.24
C GLY A 35 5.35 -7.77 -1.92
N VAL A 36 4.10 -7.43 -1.60
CA VAL A 36 3.69 -6.06 -1.29
C VAL A 36 3.22 -5.95 0.16
N GLU A 37 3.81 -5.03 0.91
CA GLU A 37 3.44 -4.66 2.28
C GLU A 37 2.74 -3.29 2.26
N LEU A 38 1.55 -3.19 2.88
CA LEU A 38 0.89 -1.89 3.07
C LEU A 38 1.30 -1.32 4.42
N VAL A 39 1.80 -0.09 4.42
CA VAL A 39 2.27 0.62 5.61
C VAL A 39 1.36 1.83 5.81
N PRO A 40 0.42 1.79 6.77
CA PRO A 40 -0.39 2.96 7.12
C PRO A 40 0.50 4.08 7.68
N ILE A 41 0.21 5.31 7.28
CA ILE A 41 0.91 6.53 7.74
C ILE A 41 -0.13 7.55 8.18
N THR A 42 0.13 8.23 9.28
CA THR A 42 -0.65 9.38 9.75
C THR A 42 -0.13 10.67 9.13
N THR A 43 -1.02 11.50 8.62
CA THR A 43 -0.70 12.81 8.04
C THR A 43 -1.31 13.93 8.89
N SER A 44 -0.78 15.16 8.81
CA SER A 44 -1.34 16.30 9.54
C SER A 44 -2.81 16.58 9.20
N GLY A 45 -3.22 16.29 7.96
CA GLY A 45 -4.61 16.41 7.54
C GLY A 45 -5.55 15.37 8.18
N ASP A 46 -5.04 14.23 8.65
CA ASP A 46 -5.83 13.26 9.42
C ASP A 46 -6.17 13.79 10.82
N LEU A 47 -5.35 14.69 11.37
CA LEU A 47 -5.51 15.26 12.72
C LEU A 47 -6.48 16.46 12.77
N GLN A 48 -6.90 16.96 11.61
CA GLN A 48 -7.76 18.15 11.48
C GLN A 48 -9.25 17.80 11.31
N THR A 49 -9.61 16.52 11.43
CA THR A 49 -10.97 15.97 11.28
C THR A 49 -11.50 15.48 12.62
#